data_AF-A0A918QV87-F1
#
_entry.id   AF-A0A918QV87-F1
#
_cell.length_a   1.000
_cell.length_b   1.000
_cell.length_c   1.000
_cell.angle_alpha   90.00
_cell.angle_beta   90.00
_cell.angle_gamma   90.00
#
_symmetry.space_group_name_H-M   'P 1'
#
loop_
_entity.id
_entity.type
_entity.pdbx_description
1 polymer ?
#
loop_
_entity_poly.entity_id
_entity_poly.type
_entity_poly.pdbx_seq_one_letter_code
_entity_poly.pdbx_strand_id
1 'polypeptide(L)'
;MAWTCPKCHNGNAITYIWNAEGYHPMPCFDCGMRLRRGGRLLHQLTPCHRPGCTGHLAAAYSPSDAGLQRVETPAFHPCSVNILEASDGPGSPQSSVPDPRLRGIEGRRV
;
A
#
# COMPACT_ATOMS: atom_id res chain seq x y z
N MET A 1 3.45 -30.03 -7.03
CA MET A 1 4.49 -29.31 -6.26
C MET A 1 3.85 -28.09 -5.62
N ALA A 2 4.35 -27.66 -4.46
CA ALA A 2 3.80 -26.52 -3.73
C ALA A 2 4.92 -25.73 -3.04
N TRP A 3 4.64 -24.46 -2.79
CA TRP A 3 5.49 -23.56 -2.01
C TRP A 3 4.80 -23.16 -0.71
N THR A 4 5.62 -22.84 0.29
CA THR A 4 5.17 -22.20 1.52
C THR A 4 4.60 -20.83 1.23
N CYS A 5 3.38 -20.56 1.71
CA CYS A 5 2.78 -19.24 1.53
C CYS A 5 3.46 -18.20 2.43
N PRO A 6 3.99 -17.08 1.90
CA PRO A 6 4.64 -16.06 2.72
C PRO A 6 3.68 -15.30 3.66
N LYS A 7 2.37 -15.34 3.40
CA LYS A 7 1.35 -14.69 4.26
C LYS A 7 0.94 -15.54 5.47
N CYS A 8 0.63 -16.84 5.29
CA CYS A 8 0.18 -17.73 6.37
C CYS A 8 1.23 -18.73 6.82
N HIS A 9 2.41 -18.76 6.18
CA HIS A 9 3.54 -19.66 6.47
C HIS A 9 3.23 -21.16 6.44
N ASN A 10 2.12 -21.57 5.82
CA ASN A 10 1.79 -22.98 5.65
C ASN A 10 2.56 -23.58 4.45
N GLY A 11 3.22 -24.72 4.68
CA GLY A 11 4.24 -25.32 3.82
C GLY A 11 3.77 -25.82 2.45
N ASN A 12 2.48 -26.09 2.29
CA ASN A 12 1.91 -26.63 1.04
C ASN A 12 0.78 -25.76 0.48
N ALA A 13 0.77 -24.47 0.82
CA ALA A 13 -0.40 -23.64 0.60
C ALA A 13 -0.45 -23.01 -0.80
N ILE A 14 0.67 -22.87 -1.52
CA ILE A 14 0.69 -22.33 -2.90
C ILE A 14 1.10 -23.44 -3.88
N THR A 15 0.12 -24.05 -4.52
CA THR A 15 0.39 -24.96 -5.65
C THR A 15 0.80 -24.17 -6.89
N TYR A 16 1.65 -24.75 -7.73
CA TYR A 16 2.06 -24.15 -8.99
C TYR A 16 2.23 -25.18 -10.10
N ILE A 17 2.14 -24.71 -11.34
CA ILE A 17 2.47 -25.47 -12.55
C ILE A 17 3.79 -24.93 -13.11
N TRP A 18 4.69 -25.81 -13.55
CA TRP A 18 5.94 -25.44 -14.21
C TRP A 18 5.91 -25.96 -15.65
N ASN A 19 6.09 -25.05 -16.62
CA ASN A 19 6.28 -25.36 -18.04
C ASN A 19 7.45 -24.54 -18.65
N ALA A 20 7.64 -24.62 -19.97
CA ALA A 20 8.68 -23.87 -20.69
C ALA A 20 8.57 -22.34 -20.51
N GLU A 21 7.38 -21.83 -20.20
CA GLU A 21 7.17 -20.42 -19.94
C GLU A 21 7.59 -20.03 -18.53
N GLY A 22 7.69 -20.97 -17.58
CA GLY A 22 8.10 -20.74 -16.20
C GLY A 22 7.06 -21.22 -15.18
N TYR A 23 7.05 -20.57 -14.02
CA TYR A 23 6.17 -20.90 -12.91
C TYR A 23 4.83 -20.16 -12.98
N HIS A 24 3.75 -20.91 -12.80
CA HIS A 24 2.37 -20.42 -12.77
C HIS A 24 1.74 -20.74 -11.41
N PRO A 25 1.85 -19.84 -10.42
CA PRO A 25 1.29 -20.06 -9.09
C PRO A 25 -0.23 -19.89 -9.07
N MET A 26 -0.90 -20.79 -8.36
CA MET A 26 -2.31 -20.67 -8.02
C MET A 26 -2.47 -19.83 -6.74
N PRO A 27 -3.68 -19.31 -6.45
CA PRO A 27 -3.95 -18.67 -5.16
C PRO A 27 -3.65 -19.61 -3.99
N CYS A 28 -3.19 -19.06 -2.88
CA CYS A 28 -2.98 -19.81 -1.65
C CYS A 28 -4.28 -20.48 -1.20
N PHE A 29 -4.24 -21.79 -0.93
CA PHE A 29 -5.42 -22.57 -0.55
C PHE A 29 -6.02 -22.09 0.78
N ASP A 30 -5.18 -21.72 1.76
CA ASP A 30 -5.65 -21.35 3.09
C ASP A 30 -6.13 -19.89 3.19
N CYS A 31 -5.35 -18.95 2.63
CA CYS A 31 -5.58 -17.52 2.84
C CYS A 31 -5.97 -16.74 1.58
N GLY A 32 -6.10 -17.43 0.44
CA GLY A 32 -6.50 -16.83 -0.84
C GLY A 32 -5.48 -15.85 -1.44
N MET A 33 -4.30 -15.71 -0.85
CA MET A 33 -3.26 -14.79 -1.34
C MET A 33 -2.85 -15.15 -2.77
N ARG A 34 -2.78 -14.13 -3.64
CA ARG A 34 -2.42 -14.29 -5.06
C ARG A 34 -1.03 -13.74 -5.32
N LEU A 35 -0.23 -14.50 -6.05
CA LEU A 35 1.02 -14.06 -6.64
C LEU A 35 0.79 -13.78 -8.12
N ARG A 36 1.27 -12.64 -8.62
CA ARG A 36 1.23 -12.28 -10.03
C ARG A 36 2.63 -12.35 -10.63
N ARG A 37 2.74 -12.90 -11.82
CA ARG A 37 4.01 -12.96 -12.52
C ARG A 37 4.35 -11.60 -13.14
N GLY A 38 5.53 -11.09 -12.82
CA GLY A 38 6.12 -9.89 -13.42
C GLY A 38 7.51 -10.21 -13.96
N GLY A 39 7.56 -10.73 -15.18
CA GLY A 39 8.79 -11.23 -15.80
C GLY A 39 9.32 -12.50 -15.10
N ARG A 40 10.51 -12.39 -14.49
CA ARG A 40 11.17 -13.47 -13.73
C ARG A 40 10.74 -13.55 -12.27
N LEU A 41 10.11 -12.52 -11.73
CA LEU A 41 9.70 -12.44 -10.34
C LEU A 41 8.20 -12.64 -10.18
N LEU A 42 7.82 -13.12 -9.00
CA LEU A 42 6.44 -13.20 -8.55
C LEU A 42 6.17 -12.06 -7.59
N HIS A 43 5.06 -11.35 -7.77
CA HIS A 43 4.69 -10.19 -6.98
C HIS A 43 3.42 -10.47 -6.19
N GLN A 44 3.49 -10.30 -4.88
CA GLN A 44 2.31 -10.17 -4.03
C GLN A 44 1.88 -8.71 -4.02
N LEU A 45 0.69 -8.42 -4.55
CA LEU A 45 0.08 -7.10 -4.47
C LEU A 45 -0.84 -7.05 -3.25
N THR A 46 -0.52 -6.17 -2.31
CA THR A 46 -1.33 -5.93 -1.12
C THR A 46 -1.87 -4.50 -1.19
N PRO A 47 -3.19 -4.26 -1.06
CA PRO A 47 -3.72 -2.89 -1.00
C PRO A 47 -3.05 -2.11 0.13
N CYS A 48 -2.67 -0.86 -0.16
CA CYS A 48 -2.19 0.04 0.88
C CYS A 48 -3.40 0.61 1.63
N HIS A 49 -3.54 0.32 2.92
CA HIS A 49 -4.64 0.84 3.74
C HIS A 49 -4.32 2.19 4.41
N ARG A 50 -3.24 2.87 4.00
CA ARG A 50 -2.90 4.19 4.53
C ARG A 50 -3.90 5.22 3.97
N PRO A 51 -4.49 6.10 4.80
CA PRO A 51 -5.35 7.17 4.32
C PRO A 51 -4.61 8.04 3.30
N GLY A 52 -5.24 8.33 2.16
CA GLY A 52 -4.64 9.08 1.05
C GLY A 52 -3.76 8.25 0.11
N CYS A 53 -3.69 6.93 0.26
CA CYS A 53 -3.00 6.05 -0.68
C CYS A 53 -4.00 5.19 -1.46
N THR A 54 -4.00 5.31 -2.78
CA THR A 54 -4.78 4.46 -3.70
C THR A 54 -3.93 3.37 -4.37
N GLY A 55 -2.72 3.11 -3.85
CA GLY A 55 -1.74 2.18 -4.42
C GLY A 55 -1.74 0.77 -3.81
N HIS A 56 -0.85 -0.07 -4.34
CA HIS A 56 -0.55 -1.40 -3.82
C HIS A 56 0.91 -1.51 -3.36
N LEU A 57 1.13 -2.21 -2.26
CA LEU A 57 2.44 -2.69 -1.85
C LEU A 57 2.78 -3.95 -2.66
N ALA A 58 3.90 -3.93 -3.36
CA ALA A 58 4.42 -5.09 -4.06
C ALA A 58 5.57 -5.71 -3.25
N ALA A 59 5.41 -6.96 -2.82
CA ALA A 59 6.53 -7.79 -2.37
C ALA A 59 6.94 -8.71 -3.51
N ALA A 60 8.22 -8.69 -3.88
CA ALA A 60 8.76 -9.53 -4.93
C ALA A 60 9.37 -10.82 -4.37
N TYR A 61 9.20 -11.92 -5.10
CA TYR A 61 9.72 -13.23 -4.77
C TYR A 61 10.39 -13.85 -5.98
N SER A 62 11.55 -14.46 -5.77
CA SER A 62 12.21 -15.33 -6.74
C SER A 62 11.78 -16.78 -6.51
N PRO A 63 11.20 -17.46 -7.52
CA PRO A 63 10.92 -18.87 -7.41
C PRO A 63 12.20 -19.69 -7.56
N SER A 64 12.36 -20.69 -6.70
CA SER A 64 13.46 -21.67 -6.72
C SER A 64 12.92 -23.05 -6.37
N ASP A 65 13.72 -24.09 -6.60
CA ASP A 65 13.36 -25.47 -6.21
C ASP A 65 13.17 -25.61 -4.69
N ALA A 66 13.85 -24.78 -3.90
CA ALA A 66 13.71 -24.73 -2.44
C ALA A 66 12.48 -23.95 -1.97
N GLY A 67 11.76 -23.27 -2.88
CA GLY A 67 10.60 -22.45 -2.54
C GLY A 67 10.66 -21.02 -3.07
N LEU A 68 9.79 -20.17 -2.50
CA LEU A 68 9.76 -18.74 -2.75
C LEU A 68 10.75 -18.02 -1.84
N GLN A 69 11.76 -17.39 -2.42
CA GLN A 69 12.67 -16.51 -1.69
C GLN A 69 12.24 -15.06 -1.86
N ARG A 70 12.11 -14.32 -0.77
CA ARG A 70 11.75 -12.90 -0.83
C ARG A 70 12.93 -12.13 -1.41
N VAL A 71 12.68 -11.35 -2.46
CA VAL A 71 13.67 -10.41 -2.98
C VAL A 71 13.46 -9.10 -2.25
N GLU A 72 14.50 -8.60 -1.60
CA GLU A 72 14.53 -7.24 -1.07
C GLU A 72 14.64 -6.25 -2.23
N THR A 73 13.54 -6.08 -2.95
CA THR A 73 13.38 -4.92 -3.82
C THR A 73 13.04 -3.71 -2.94
N PRO A 74 13.59 -2.51 -3.21
CA PRO A 74 13.08 -1.29 -2.58
C PRO A 74 11.57 -1.30 -2.81
N ALA A 75 10.79 -1.28 -1.73
CA ALA A 75 9.34 -1.38 -1.81
C ALA A 75 8.86 -0.31 -2.79
N PHE A 76 8.45 -0.73 -3.99
CA PHE A 76 7.83 0.20 -4.92
C PHE A 76 6.50 0.56 -4.26
N HIS A 77 6.50 1.72 -3.63
CA HIS A 77 5.30 2.40 -3.17
C HIS A 77 4.82 3.25 -4.36
N PRO A 78 3.87 2.78 -5.19
CA PRO A 78 2.98 3.69 -5.88
C PRO A 78 2.02 4.27 -4.83
N CYS A 79 2.54 4.81 -3.73
CA CYS A 79 1.90 5.92 -3.08
C CYS A 79 2.11 7.07 -4.08
N SER A 80 1.33 7.10 -5.16
CA SER A 80 0.99 8.35 -5.79
C SER A 80 0.17 9.09 -4.74
N VAL A 81 0.86 9.65 -3.75
CA VAL A 81 0.35 10.83 -3.11
C VAL A 81 0.24 11.77 -4.30
N ASN A 82 -0.97 11.99 -4.78
CA ASN A 82 -1.23 13.25 -5.42
C ASN A 82 -0.97 14.26 -4.30
N ILE A 83 0.28 14.73 -4.19
CA ILE A 83 0.55 16.06 -3.69
C ILE A 83 0.12 17.00 -4.82
N LEU A 84 -1.15 16.91 -5.20
CA LEU A 84 -1.85 18.05 -5.75
C LEU A 84 -2.35 18.76 -4.50
N GLU A 85 -1.49 19.66 -4.04
CA GLU A 85 -1.86 20.85 -3.29
C GLU A 85 -2.42 20.62 -1.87
N ALA A 86 -1.49 20.38 -0.94
CA ALA A 86 -1.61 20.97 0.40
C ALA A 86 -0.38 21.85 0.67
N SER A 87 -0.05 22.69 -0.31
CA SER A 87 0.94 23.77 -0.20
C SER A 87 0.36 25.05 -0.78
N ASP A 88 -0.75 25.51 -0.21
CA ASP A 88 -1.03 26.94 -0.03
C ASP A 88 -2.30 27.11 0.82
N GLY A 89 -2.07 27.21 2.13
CA GLY A 89 -3.05 27.64 3.12
C GLY A 89 -2.29 28.48 4.15
N PRO A 90 -2.52 29.80 4.23
CA PRO A 90 -1.60 30.70 4.90
C PRO A 90 -1.78 30.63 6.42
N GLY A 91 -0.65 30.72 7.13
CA GLY A 91 -0.62 31.40 8.41
C GLY A 91 -0.93 30.56 9.63
N SER A 92 0.10 30.44 10.47
CA SER A 92 0.07 30.32 11.92
C SER A 92 -1.23 30.80 12.60
N PRO A 93 -1.65 30.19 13.72
CA PRO A 93 -2.58 30.84 14.64
C PRO A 93 -1.86 32.01 15.32
N GLN A 94 -1.83 33.17 14.67
CA GLN A 94 -1.49 34.42 15.35
C GLN A 94 -2.65 34.75 16.29
N SER A 95 -2.32 34.69 17.59
CA SER A 95 -3.06 35.32 18.67
C SER A 95 -3.53 36.71 18.22
N SER A 96 -4.83 36.84 17.97
CA SER A 96 -5.43 38.12 17.58
C SER A 96 -5.79 38.86 18.86
N VAL A 97 -4.95 39.83 19.22
CA VAL A 97 -5.31 40.87 20.20
C VAL A 97 -6.61 41.54 19.74
N PRO A 98 -7.63 41.70 20.59
CA PRO A 98 -8.88 42.32 20.17
C PRO A 98 -8.66 43.80 19.79
N ASP A 99 -9.15 44.21 18.63
CA ASP A 99 -9.12 45.61 18.19
C ASP A 99 -10.10 46.45 19.05
N PRO A 100 -9.63 47.48 19.77
CA PRO A 100 -10.46 48.27 20.68
C PRO A 100 -11.49 49.18 19.98
N ARG A 101 -11.53 49.21 18.63
CA ARG A 101 -12.51 50.02 17.88
C ARG A 101 -13.86 49.35 17.61
N LEU A 102 -14.02 48.05 17.94
CA LEU A 102 -15.28 47.32 17.75
C LEU A 102 -16.25 47.40 18.95
N ARG A 103 -16.01 48.29 19.92
CA ARG A 103 -16.80 48.40 21.16
C ARG A 103 -18.17 49.09 21.01
N GLY A 104 -18.77 49.09 19.83
CA GLY A 104 -19.84 50.05 19.48
C GLY A 104 -21.08 49.53 18.76
N ILE A 105 -21.33 48.22 18.70
CA ILE A 105 -22.54 47.66 18.07
C ILE A 105 -23.22 46.60 18.95
N GLU A 106 -23.43 46.92 20.22
CA GLU A 106 -24.53 46.30 20.98
C GLU A 106 -25.83 46.99 20.59
N GLY A 107 -26.61 46.31 19.75
CA GLY A 107 -27.92 46.81 19.37
C GLY A 107 -28.64 45.91 18.38
N ARG A 108 -29.23 44.80 18.87
CA ARG A 108 -30.55 44.39 18.36
C ARG A 108 -31.28 43.40 19.28
N ARG A 109 -32.40 43.89 19.81
CA ARG A 109 -33.51 43.10 20.36
C ARG A 109 -34.01 42.08 19.34
N VAL A 110 -34.43 40.92 19.84
CA VAL A 110 -35.81 40.43 19.66
C VAL A 110 -36.34 40.11 21.05
#